data_AF-A0A957MWM9-F1
#
_entry.id   AF-A0A957MWM9-F1
#
_cell.length_a   1.000
_cell.length_b   1.000
_cell.length_c   1.000
_cell.angle_alpha   90.00
_cell.angle_beta   90.00
_cell.angle_gamma   90.00
#
_symmetry.space_group_name_H-M   'P 1'
#
loop_
_entity.id
_entity.type
_entity.pdbx_description
1 polymer ?
#
loop_
_entity_poly.entity_id
_entity_poly.type
_entity_poly.pdbx_seq_one_letter_code
_entity_poly.pdbx_strand_id
1 'polypeptide(L)'
;MEISLFQGDETPKIERCVLYPYPDLKRIWTRLWVTATQDEEKPNLEVIVLNPDGTENCSVYMMAHAETRAETTLHMRNPAPDATYSVVAEMTQGIGDAQRVLDRHEFDLV
;
A
#
# COMPACT_ATOMS: atom_id res chain seq x y z
N MET A 1 -13.97 29.45 -17.60
CA MET A 1 -12.60 28.90 -17.59
C MET A 1 -12.54 28.01 -16.36
N GLU A 2 -12.64 26.71 -16.55
CA GLU A 2 -12.67 25.73 -15.47
C GLU A 2 -11.20 25.35 -15.21
N ILE A 3 -10.71 25.64 -14.00
CA ILE A 3 -9.36 25.23 -13.62
C ILE A 3 -9.47 23.75 -13.27
N SER A 4 -9.00 22.87 -14.16
CA SER A 4 -8.83 21.47 -13.80
C SER A 4 -7.75 21.40 -12.72
N LEU A 5 -8.15 21.06 -11.50
CA LEU A 5 -7.24 20.80 -10.38
C LEU A 5 -6.55 19.42 -10.52
N PHE A 6 -6.89 18.67 -11.56
CA PHE A 6 -6.41 17.33 -11.83
C PHE A 6 -5.61 17.31 -13.13
N GLN A 7 -4.34 16.90 -13.07
CA GLN A 7 -3.53 16.62 -14.25
C GLN A 7 -3.90 15.21 -14.74
N GLY A 8 -4.83 15.14 -15.70
CA GLY A 8 -5.41 13.89 -16.20
C GLY A 8 -4.47 12.92 -16.93
N ASP A 9 -3.16 13.22 -17.01
CA ASP A 9 -2.17 12.42 -17.74
C ASP A 9 -1.12 11.75 -16.83
N GLU A 10 -1.16 11.94 -15.50
CA GLU A 10 -0.17 11.33 -14.62
C GLU A 10 -0.60 9.92 -14.19
N THR A 11 0.32 8.95 -14.30
CA THR A 11 0.06 7.58 -13.84
C THR A 11 -0.16 7.59 -12.32
N PRO A 12 -1.26 7.00 -11.80
CA PRO A 12 -1.49 6.92 -10.36
C PRO A 12 -0.30 6.26 -9.66
N LYS A 13 0.13 6.87 -8.56
CA LYS A 13 1.31 6.44 -7.79
C LYS A 13 1.06 6.55 -6.28
N ILE A 14 1.87 5.83 -5.53
CA ILE A 14 1.95 5.95 -4.07
C ILE A 14 2.90 7.10 -3.76
N GLU A 15 2.35 8.20 -3.29
CA GLU A 15 3.11 9.43 -3.01
C GLU A 15 3.85 9.34 -1.68
N ARG A 16 3.26 8.61 -0.72
CA ARG A 16 3.83 8.43 0.61
C ARG A 16 3.24 7.19 1.25
N CYS A 17 4.09 6.41 1.91
CA CYS A 17 3.68 5.36 2.84
C CYS A 17 4.31 5.65 4.21
N VAL A 18 3.51 5.54 5.27
CA VAL A 18 4.03 5.60 6.64
C VAL A 18 3.53 4.39 7.41
N LEU A 19 4.47 3.70 8.04
CA LEU A 19 4.21 2.57 8.92
C LEU A 19 4.49 2.98 10.37
N TYR A 20 3.57 2.61 11.26
CA TYR A 20 3.74 2.77 12.69
C TYR A 20 3.53 1.42 13.37
N PRO A 21 4.61 0.66 13.61
CA PRO A 21 4.53 -0.57 14.40
C PRO A 21 4.14 -0.24 15.84
N TYR A 22 3.23 -1.04 16.39
CA TYR A 22 2.86 -0.94 17.80
C TYR A 22 4.01 -1.48 18.66
N PRO A 23 4.12 -1.10 19.95
CA PRO A 23 5.23 -1.55 20.81
C PRO A 23 5.36 -3.07 20.94
N ASP A 24 4.27 -3.82 20.73
CA ASP A 24 4.25 -5.29 20.76
C ASP A 24 4.57 -5.94 19.40
N LEU A 25 4.78 -5.14 18.35
CA LEU A 25 4.95 -5.50 16.94
C LEU A 25 3.82 -6.39 16.37
N LYS A 26 2.75 -6.65 17.12
CA LYS A 26 1.62 -7.48 16.66
C LYS A 26 0.75 -6.75 15.66
N ARG A 27 0.84 -5.42 15.63
CA ARG A 27 0.07 -4.55 14.76
C ARG A 27 0.97 -3.49 14.14
N ILE A 28 0.71 -3.18 12.89
CA ILE A 28 1.32 -2.05 12.19
C ILE A 28 0.18 -1.20 11.67
N TRP A 29 0.02 0.00 12.20
CA TRP A 29 -0.89 0.96 11.59
C TRP A 29 -0.20 1.60 10.41
N THR A 30 -0.92 1.71 9.29
CA THR A 30 -0.36 2.21 8.04
C THR A 30 -1.22 3.33 7.49
N ARG A 31 -0.54 4.28 6.85
CA ARG A 31 -1.19 5.36 6.10
C ARG A 31 -0.49 5.52 4.78
N LEU A 32 -1.26 5.46 3.70
CA LEU A 32 -0.80 5.77 2.35
C LEU A 32 -1.44 7.06 1.86
N TRP A 33 -0.67 7.80 1.07
CA TRP A 33 -1.16 8.88 0.22
C TRP A 33 -0.96 8.46 -1.22
N VAL A 34 -1.99 8.66 -2.03
CA VAL A 34 -2.01 8.28 -3.43
C VAL A 34 -2.54 9.42 -4.27
N THR A 35 -2.11 9.47 -5.53
CA THR A 35 -2.58 10.47 -6.48
C THR A 35 -4.09 10.33 -6.68
N ALA A 36 -4.80 11.46 -6.65
CA ALA A 36 -6.23 11.49 -6.92
C ALA A 36 -6.50 11.08 -8.38
N THR A 37 -7.40 10.12 -8.60
CA THR A 37 -7.83 9.73 -9.95
C THR A 37 -9.33 9.94 -10.16
N GLN A 38 -9.69 10.43 -11.34
CA GLN A 38 -11.08 10.49 -11.80
C GLN A 38 -11.50 9.27 -12.63
N ASP A 39 -10.57 8.34 -12.89
CA ASP A 39 -10.85 7.15 -13.69
C ASP A 39 -12.02 6.35 -13.09
N GLU A 40 -12.87 5.79 -13.95
CA GLU A 40 -13.96 4.90 -13.50
C GLU A 40 -13.38 3.67 -12.78
N GLU A 41 -12.27 3.15 -13.30
CA GLU A 41 -11.53 2.05 -12.70
C GLU A 41 -10.51 2.56 -11.68
N LYS A 42 -10.90 2.52 -10.40
CA LYS A 42 -10.03 2.92 -9.28
C LYS A 42 -8.92 1.90 -9.03
N PRO A 43 -7.72 2.35 -8.63
CA PRO A 43 -6.62 1.44 -8.31
C PRO A 43 -6.94 0.64 -7.05
N ASN A 44 -6.38 -0.55 -6.98
CA ASN A 44 -6.29 -1.32 -5.75
C ASN A 44 -4.96 -1.01 -5.06
N LEU A 45 -4.96 -1.07 -3.73
CA LEU A 45 -3.76 -0.91 -2.92
C LEU A 45 -3.53 -2.17 -2.10
N GLU A 46 -2.27 -2.59 -2.00
CA GLU A 46 -1.86 -3.63 -1.09
C GLU A 46 -0.66 -3.19 -0.28
N VAL A 47 -0.68 -3.49 1.01
CA VAL A 47 0.51 -3.45 1.86
C VAL A 47 0.81 -4.87 2.29
N ILE A 48 1.99 -5.37 1.96
CA ILE A 48 2.46 -6.72 2.23
C ILE A 48 3.66 -6.62 3.15
N VAL A 49 3.67 -7.37 4.24
CA VAL A 49 4.83 -7.52 5.12
C VAL A 49 5.42 -8.90 4.89
N LEU A 50 6.70 -8.93 4.58
CA LEU A 50 7.50 -10.13 4.39
C LEU A 50 8.37 -10.37 5.62
N ASN A 51 8.45 -11.62 6.04
CA ASN A 51 9.41 -12.10 7.05
C ASN A 51 10.86 -11.92 6.56
N PRO A 52 11.86 -12.02 7.47
CA PRO A 52 13.27 -11.94 7.10
C PRO A 52 13.72 -12.98 6.05
N ASP A 53 13.00 -14.09 5.93
CA ASP A 53 13.25 -15.15 4.94
C ASP A 53 12.56 -14.89 3.58
N GLY A 54 11.86 -13.76 3.44
CA GLY A 54 11.12 -13.37 2.24
C GLY A 54 9.73 -13.98 2.12
N THR A 55 9.29 -14.82 3.05
CA THR A 55 7.91 -15.34 3.06
C THR A 55 6.92 -14.28 3.52
N GLU A 56 5.68 -14.34 3.04
CA GLU A 56 4.65 -13.40 3.50
C GLU A 56 4.30 -13.63 4.98
N ASN A 57 4.31 -12.56 5.76
CA ASN A 57 3.80 -12.53 7.13
C ASN A 57 2.30 -12.22 7.14
N CYS A 58 1.93 -11.07 6.55
CA CYS A 58 0.55 -10.62 6.40
C CYS A 58 0.44 -9.58 5.29
N SER A 59 -0.76 -9.42 4.75
CA SER A 59 -1.10 -8.31 3.86
C SER A 59 -2.48 -7.73 4.15
N VAL A 60 -2.71 -6.51 3.67
CA VAL A 60 -4.05 -5.90 3.58
C VAL A 60 -4.24 -5.38 2.17
N TYR A 61 -5.26 -5.89 1.50
CA TYR A 61 -5.69 -5.48 0.18
C TYR A 61 -6.92 -4.58 0.26
N MET A 62 -6.87 -3.43 -0.40
CA MET A 62 -7.94 -2.43 -0.49
C MET A 62 -8.35 -2.31 -1.95
N MET A 63 -9.51 -2.88 -2.28
CA MET A 63 -10.02 -2.91 -3.65
C MET A 63 -10.65 -1.57 -4.03
N ALA A 64 -10.40 -1.11 -5.25
CA ALA A 64 -10.99 0.08 -5.86
C ALA A 64 -10.97 1.32 -4.95
N HIS A 65 -9.79 1.66 -4.42
CA HIS A 65 -9.62 2.78 -3.50
C HIS A 65 -9.82 4.13 -4.21
N ALA A 66 -10.80 4.91 -3.74
CA ALA A 66 -11.20 6.16 -4.38
C ALA A 66 -10.60 7.40 -3.71
N GLU A 67 -10.28 7.31 -2.42
CA GLU A 67 -9.73 8.40 -1.65
C GLU A 67 -8.22 8.60 -1.93
N THR A 68 -7.71 9.80 -1.67
CA THR A 68 -6.27 10.09 -1.74
C THR A 68 -5.51 9.56 -0.53
N ARG A 69 -6.20 8.99 0.44
CA ARG A 69 -5.64 8.54 1.70
C ARG A 69 -6.27 7.23 2.15
N ALA A 70 -5.45 6.21 2.26
CA ALA A 70 -5.81 4.93 2.87
C ALA A 70 -5.21 4.84 4.28
N GLU A 71 -6.00 4.34 5.23
CA GLU A 71 -5.54 4.03 6.59
C GLU A 71 -6.01 2.64 6.97
N THR A 72 -5.10 1.80 7.45
CA THR A 72 -5.46 0.45 7.89
C THR A 72 -4.49 -0.06 8.96
N THR A 73 -4.75 -1.24 9.49
CA THR A 73 -3.89 -1.91 10.47
C THR A 73 -3.63 -3.33 10.03
N LEU A 74 -2.36 -3.65 9.79
CA LEU A 74 -1.90 -5.01 9.55
C LEU A 74 -1.73 -5.74 10.88
N HIS A 75 -2.01 -7.04 10.88
CA HIS A 75 -1.90 -7.90 12.04
C HIS A 75 -0.81 -8.93 11.79
N MET A 76 0.34 -8.73 12.43
CA MET A 76 1.54 -9.56 12.26
C MET A 76 1.31 -10.94 12.86
N ARG A 77 1.77 -11.97 12.14
CA ARG A 77 1.80 -13.36 12.60
C ARG A 77 3.15 -13.65 13.23
N ASN A 78 3.15 -14.02 14.51
CA ASN A 78 4.35 -14.42 15.26
C ASN A 78 5.56 -13.50 15.03
N PRO A 79 5.44 -12.18 15.28
CA PRO A 79 6.55 -11.26 15.08
C PRO A 79 7.73 -11.63 15.98
N ALA A 80 8.93 -11.64 15.41
CA ALA A 80 10.18 -11.85 16.09
C ALA A 80 10.74 -10.48 16.53
N PRO A 81 11.09 -10.31 17.81
CA PRO A 81 11.81 -9.12 18.26
C PRO A 81 13.11 -8.92 17.46
N ASP A 82 13.48 -7.67 17.21
CA ASP A 82 14.75 -7.25 16.58
C ASP A 82 14.97 -7.80 15.15
N ALA A 83 13.96 -8.37 14.52
CA ALA A 83 14.01 -8.83 13.14
C ALA A 83 13.68 -7.70 12.17
N THR A 84 14.41 -7.62 11.05
CA THR A 84 14.06 -6.73 9.94
C THR A 84 13.07 -7.40 9.02
N TYR A 85 11.93 -6.76 8.82
CA TYR A 85 10.89 -7.17 7.87
C TYR A 85 11.04 -6.35 6.59
N SER A 86 10.66 -6.90 5.44
CA SER A 86 10.47 -6.11 4.21
C SER A 86 9.00 -5.75 4.08
N VAL A 87 8.70 -4.51 3.71
CA VAL A 87 7.34 -4.06 3.43
C VAL A 87 7.23 -3.62 1.99
N VAL A 88 6.24 -4.18 1.30
CA VAL A 88 5.88 -3.82 -0.06
C VAL A 88 4.57 -3.05 -0.03
N ALA A 89 4.58 -1.83 -0.57
CA ALA A 89 3.38 -1.08 -0.88
C ALA A 89 3.17 -1.13 -2.40
N GLU A 90 2.08 -1.75 -2.84
CA GLU A 90 1.78 -1.97 -4.25
C GLU A 90 0.46 -1.31 -4.64
N MET A 91 0.47 -0.64 -5.79
CA MET A 91 -0.72 -0.13 -6.44
C MET A 91 -0.95 -0.90 -7.73
N THR A 92 -2.17 -1.41 -7.92
CA THR A 92 -2.56 -2.16 -9.12
C THR A 92 -3.85 -1.63 -9.70
N GLN A 93 -4.14 -1.96 -10.97
CA GLN A 93 -5.42 -1.71 -11.62
C GLN A 93 -5.90 -3.02 -12.27
N GLY A 94 -7.20 -3.25 -12.31
CA GLY A 94 -7.78 -4.52 -12.74
C GLY A 94 -7.77 -5.60 -11.65
N ILE A 95 -8.32 -6.76 -12.00
CA ILE A 95 -8.39 -7.96 -11.15
C ILE A 95 -8.09 -9.21 -11.98
N GLY A 96 -7.62 -10.27 -11.33
CA GLY A 96 -7.31 -11.54 -11.99
C GLY A 96 -6.27 -11.35 -13.11
N ASP A 97 -6.50 -11.98 -14.26
CA ASP A 97 -5.56 -11.94 -15.39
C ASP A 97 -5.41 -10.56 -16.05
N ALA A 98 -6.33 -9.62 -15.77
CA ALA A 98 -6.25 -8.24 -16.26
C ALA A 98 -5.52 -7.30 -15.29
N GLN A 99 -5.05 -7.81 -14.15
CA GLN A 99 -4.36 -7.00 -13.16
C GLN A 99 -3.00 -6.52 -13.70
N ARG A 100 -2.73 -5.23 -13.52
CA ARG A 100 -1.43 -4.61 -13.83
C ARG A 100 -0.92 -3.81 -12.64
N VAL A 101 0.37 -3.88 -12.37
CA VAL A 101 1.04 -3.03 -11.37
C VAL A 101 1.22 -1.63 -11.95
N LEU A 102 0.74 -0.62 -11.22
CA LEU A 102 0.92 0.80 -11.56
C LEU A 102 2.14 1.38 -10.86
N ASP A 103 2.34 1.04 -9.59
CA ASP A 103 3.46 1.52 -8.78
C ASP A 103 3.78 0.52 -7.66
N ARG A 104 5.05 0.44 -7.26
CA ARG A 104 5.52 -0.50 -6.24
C ARG A 104 6.73 0.07 -5.50
N HIS A 105 6.64 0.11 -4.18
CA HIS A 105 7.73 0.51 -3.30
C HIS A 105 8.04 -0.61 -2.32
N GLU A 106 9.33 -0.82 -2.06
CA GLU A 106 9.82 -1.79 -1.09
C GLU A 106 10.79 -1.11 -0.13
N PHE A 107 10.65 -1.38 1.17
CA PHE A 107 11.47 -0.77 2.21
C PHE A 107 11.48 -1.60 3.49
N ASP A 108 12.53 -1.42 4.28
CA ASP A 108 12.73 -2.15 5.53
C ASP A 108 11.85 -1.60 6.65
N LEU A 109 11.28 -2.51 7.44
CA LEU A 109 10.69 -2.26 8.74
C LEU A 109 11.61 -2.86 9.80
N VAL A 110 12.27 -1.98 10.56
CA VAL A 110 13.23 -2.29 11.62
C VAL A 110 12.66 -2.03 13.01
#